data_AF-A0A5N6WXT9-F1
#
_entry.id   AF-A0A5N6WXT9-F1
#
_cell.length_a   1.000
_cell.length_b   1.000
_cell.length_c   1.000
_cell.angle_alpha   90.00
_cell.angle_beta   90.00
_cell.angle_gamma   90.00
#
_symmetry.space_group_name_H-M   'P 1'
#
loop_
_entity.id
_entity.type
_entity.pdbx_description
1 polymer ?
#
loop_
_entity_poly.entity_id
_entity_poly.type
_entity_poly.pdbx_seq_one_letter_code
_entity_poly.pdbx_strand_id
1 'polypeptide(L)' 'MSTSRLPNIPALRKHQLLLEFASLNHAAPPGLYVSPAPNDPTLWTGVLFVRTGTILSFQLG' A
#
# COMPACT_ATOMS: atom_id res chain seq x y z
N MET A 1 -0.70 -8.04 4.74
CA MET A 1 -1.93 -7.84 3.95
C MET A 1 -3.03 -8.66 4.59
N SER A 2 -3.91 -8.03 5.35
CA SER A 2 -5.00 -8.73 6.04
C SER A 2 -6.05 -9.10 5.02
N THR A 3 -6.02 -10.33 4.51
CA THR A 3 -7.09 -10.90 3.70
C THR A 3 -8.19 -11.45 4.61
N SER A 4 -8.65 -10.67 5.59
CA SER A 4 -9.89 -11.03 6.26
C SER A 4 -10.97 -11.01 5.18
N ARG A 5 -11.70 -12.12 5.03
CA ARG A 5 -12.80 -12.23 4.07
C ARG A 5 -13.93 -11.31 4.53
N LEU A 6 -13.76 -10.02 4.32
CA LEU A 6 -14.76 -9.03 4.65
C LEU A 6 -15.96 -9.25 3.73
N PRO A 7 -17.17 -9.12 4.27
CA PRO A 7 -18.38 -9.18 3.45
C PRO A 7 -18.25 -8.19 2.28
N ASN A 8 -18.76 -8.58 1.11
CA ASN A 8 -18.65 -7.81 -0.13
C ASN A 8 -19.56 -6.56 -0.09
N ILE A 9 -19.25 -5.64 0.82
CA ILE A 9 -19.94 -4.37 1.04
C ILE A 9 -19.06 -3.28 0.42
N PRO A 10 -19.49 -2.65 -0.69
CA PRO A 10 -18.67 -1.69 -1.44
C PRO A 10 -18.13 -0.54 -0.58
N ALA A 11 -18.94 -0.02 0.34
CA ALA A 11 -18.54 1.07 1.24
C ALA A 11 -17.43 0.64 2.22
N LEU A 12 -17.50 -0.56 2.77
CA LEU A 12 -16.49 -1.10 3.68
C LEU A 12 -15.16 -1.32 2.95
N ARG A 13 -15.23 -1.87 1.73
CA ARG A 13 -14.05 -2.05 0.88
C ARG A 13 -13.39 -0.72 0.51
N LYS A 14 -14.20 0.29 0.17
CA LYS A 14 -13.70 1.65 -0.08
C LYS A 14 -12.98 2.21 1.13
N HIS A 15 -13.57 2.09 2.32
CA HIS A 15 -12.97 2.59 3.56
C HIS A 15 -11.63 1.89 3.87
N GLN A 16 -11.57 0.56 3.69
CA GLN A 16 -10.33 -0.18 3.88
C GLN A 16 -9.22 0.28 2.93
N LEU A 17 -9.51 0.49 1.64
CA LEU A 17 -8.51 0.96 0.69
C LEU A 17 -7.94 2.33 1.08
N LEU A 18 -8.79 3.24 1.57
CA LEU A 18 -8.35 4.54 2.07
C LEU A 18 -7.50 4.41 3.35
N LEU A 19 -7.84 3.48 4.25
CA LEU A 19 -7.02 3.19 5.44
C LEU A 19 -5.66 2.59 5.07
N GLU A 20 -5.64 1.65 4.12
CA GLU A 20 -4.40 1.07 3.61
C GLU A 20 -3.52 2.16 2.99
N PHE A 21 -4.13 3.10 2.24
CA PHE A 21 -3.40 4.23 1.69
C PHE A 21 -2.82 5.13 2.78
N ALA A 22 -3.64 5.51 3.77
CA ALA A 22 -3.19 6.34 4.89
C ALA A 22 -2.06 5.67 5.68
N SER A 23 -2.16 4.36 5.91
CA SER A 23 -1.12 3.56 6.56
C SER A 23 0.17 3.53 5.74
N LEU A 24 0.06 3.32 4.43
CA LEU A 24 1.22 3.29 3.54
C LEU A 24 1.87 4.67 3.41
N ASN A 25 1.10 5.75 3.38
CA ASN A 25 1.60 7.12 3.33
C ASN A 25 2.27 7.53 4.66
N HIS A 26 1.72 7.08 5.78
CA HIS A 26 2.30 7.34 7.10
C HIS A 26 3.61 6.60 7.34
N ALA A 27 3.70 5.34 6.90
CA ALA A 27 4.86 4.47 7.10
C ALA A 27 5.58 4.13 5.77
N ALA A 28 5.58 5.07 4.82
CA ALA A 28 6.16 4.85 3.50
C ALA A 28 7.68 4.57 3.61
N PRO A 29 8.18 3.48 3.02
CA PRO A 29 9.61 3.30 2.85
C PRO A 29 10.22 4.48 2.08
N PRO A 30 11.46 4.90 2.40
CA PRO A 30 12.13 5.96 1.65
C PRO A 30 12.18 5.64 0.16
N GLY A 31 11.69 6.56 -0.66
CA GLY A 31 11.66 6.40 -2.12
C GLY A 31 10.40 5.74 -2.67
N LEU A 32 9.44 5.32 -1.84
CA LEU A 32 8.10 4.92 -2.29
C LEU A 32 7.13 6.09 -2.19
N TYR A 33 6.55 6.46 -3.34
CA TYR A 33 5.45 7.41 -3.42
C TYR A 33 4.26 6.72 -4.08
N VAL A 34 3.08 6.82 -3.47
CA VAL A 34 1.85 6.22 -3.99
C VAL A 34 0.69 7.19 -3.83
N SER A 35 -0.32 7.08 -4.69
CA SER A 35 -1.57 7.83 -4.61
C SER A 35 -2.71 7.07 -5.30
N PRO A 36 -3.88 6.95 -4.65
CA PRO A 36 -5.07 6.35 -5.27
C PRO A 36 -5.69 7.30 -6.30
N ALA A 37 -6.36 6.76 -7.31
CA ALA A 37 -7.09 7.56 -8.27
C ALA A 37 -8.29 8.26 -7.59
N PRO A 38 -8.57 9.54 -7.88
CA PRO A 38 -9.64 10.28 -7.21
C PRO A 38 -11.03 9.66 -7.38
N ASN A 39 -11.27 9.04 -8.54
CA ASN A 39 -12.57 8.47 -8.90
C ASN A 39 -12.70 6.99 -8.52
N ASP A 40 -11.56 6.29 -8.35
CA ASP A 40 -11.54 4.86 -8.10
C ASP A 40 -10.39 4.49 -7.14
N PRO A 41 -10.69 4.27 -5.85
CA PRO A 41 -9.69 3.93 -4.84
C PRO A 41 -9.17 2.49 -4.98
N THR A 42 -9.66 1.71 -5.95
CA THR A 42 -9.06 0.41 -6.31
C THR A 42 -7.87 0.57 -7.27
N LEU A 43 -7.76 1.73 -7.95
CA LEU A 43 -6.66 2.05 -8.85
C LEU A 43 -5.64 2.94 -8.15
N TRP A 44 -4.39 2.50 -8.14
CA TRP A 44 -3.30 3.18 -7.45
C TRP A 44 -2.17 3.45 -8.43
N THR A 45 -1.60 4.64 -8.32
CA THR A 45 -0.40 5.04 -9.06
C THR A 45 0.74 5.24 -8.08
N GLY A 46 1.95 4.90 -8.47
CA GLY A 46 3.10 5.08 -7.60
C GLY A 46 4.41 5.08 -8.34
N VAL A 47 5.41 5.66 -7.68
CA VAL A 47 6.80 5.72 -8.12
C VAL A 47 7.66 5.11 -7.03
N LEU A 48 8.54 4.19 -7.41
CA LEU A 48 9.52 3.60 -6.51
C LEU A 48 10.92 3.97 -6.99
N PHE A 49 11.63 4.74 -6.18
CA PHE A 49 13.05 5.01 -6.37
C PHE A 49 13.85 3.87 -5.76
N VAL A 50 14.36 2.98 -6.61
CA VAL A 50 15.24 1.89 -6.18
C VAL A 50 16.54 2.50 -5.69
N ARG A 51 16.76 2.48 -4.37
CA ARG A 51 18.07 2.80 -3.81
C ARG A 51 18.98 1.60 -4.05
N THR A 52 20.09 1.80 -4.74
CA THR A 52 21.12 0.77 -4.90
C THR A 52 21.73 0.49 -3.53
N GLY A 53 21.18 -0.52 -2.87
CA GLY A 53 21.57 -1.04 -1.58
C GLY A 53 20.83 -2.36 -1.46
N THR A 54 21.59 -3.44 -1.51
CA THR A 54 21.19 -4.85 -1.43
C THR A 54 19.76 -5.07 -0.92
N ILE A 55 18.97 -5.79 -1.71
CA ILE A 55 17.77 -6.48 -1.22
C ILE A 55 18.24 -7.24 0.02
N LEU A 56 17.80 -6.83 1.21
CA LEU A 56 18.17 -7.47 2.47
C LEU A 56 17.62 -8.89 2.42
N SER A 57 18.44 -9.83 1.93
CA SER A 57 18.26 -11.25 2.17
C SER A 57 18.29 -11.39 3.69
N PHE A 58 17.14 -11.74 4.27
CA PHE A 58 17.01 -12.04 5.67
C PHE A 58 18.10 -13.04 6.06
N GLN A 59 19.15 -12.57 6.73
CA GLN A 59 20.12 -13.43 7.37
C GLN A 59 19.46 -13.94 8.64
N LEU A 60 18.85 -15.12 8.54
CA LEU A 60 18.56 -15.95 9.71
C LEU A 60 19.91 -16.48 10.20
N GLY A 61 20.37 -15.97 11.33
CA GLY A 61 21.29 -16.65 12.22
C GLY A 61 20.51 -17.39 13.30
#